data_AF-A0A2U2DRL9-F1
#
_entry.id   AF-A0A2U2DRL9-F1
#
_cell.length_a   1.000
_cell.length_b   1.000
_cell.length_c   1.000
_cell.angle_alpha   90.00
_cell.angle_beta   90.00
_cell.angle_gamma   90.00
#
_symmetry.space_group_name_H-M   'P 1'
#
loop_
_entity.id
_entity.type
_entity.pdbx_description
1 polymer ?
#
loop_
_entity_poly.entity_id
_entity_poly.type
_entity_poly.pdbx_seq_one_letter_code
_entity_poly.pdbx_strand_id
1 'polypeptide(L)'
;MVIRGGLAEQDTPAAREPRPEDVTIEARRRVKVAGFDSLHTRYLATGVPVPAAVRYLVLQINYAAEALAGLKPIPADFRSDAYWPR
;
A
#
# COMPACT_ATOMS: atom_id res chain seq x y z
N MET A 1 25.98 -4.87 -29.62
CA MET A 1 25.80 -5.41 -28.27
C MET A 1 24.52 -4.81 -27.71
N VAL A 2 23.43 -5.58 -27.71
CA VAL A 2 22.10 -5.16 -27.25
C VAL A 2 21.94 -5.52 -25.78
N ILE A 3 21.69 -4.53 -24.93
CA ILE A 3 21.31 -4.78 -23.54
C ILE A 3 19.82 -5.13 -23.54
N ARG A 4 19.56 -6.44 -23.45
CA ARG A 4 18.23 -7.05 -23.26
C ARG A 4 17.75 -6.76 -21.83
N GLY A 5 16.51 -6.31 -21.72
CA GLY A 5 15.85 -6.00 -20.45
C GLY A 5 15.83 -7.18 -19.48
N GLY A 6 16.16 -6.89 -18.22
CA GLY A 6 15.68 -7.67 -17.09
C GLY A 6 14.36 -7.07 -16.64
N LEU A 7 13.25 -7.61 -17.13
CA LEU A 7 12.03 -7.61 -16.33
C LEU A 7 12.44 -8.18 -14.98
N ALA A 8 12.12 -7.47 -13.92
CA ALA A 8 12.14 -8.04 -12.58
C ALA A 8 11.09 -9.16 -12.56
N GLU A 9 11.47 -10.33 -13.06
CA GLU A 9 10.89 -11.60 -12.66
C GLU A 9 11.20 -11.72 -11.17
N GLN A 10 10.30 -11.14 -10.38
CA GLN A 10 10.16 -11.53 -8.99
C GLN A 10 9.77 -12.99 -9.02
N ASP A 11 10.79 -13.83 -8.88
CA ASP A 11 10.77 -15.22 -8.47
C ASP A 11 9.53 -15.46 -7.60
N THR A 12 8.45 -15.96 -8.22
CA THR A 12 7.18 -16.18 -7.54
C THR A 12 7.11 -17.68 -7.25
N PRO A 13 7.54 -18.14 -6.06
CA PRO A 13 7.23 -19.50 -5.65
C PRO A 13 5.71 -19.60 -5.69
N ALA A 14 5.16 -20.52 -6.50
CA ALA A 14 3.74 -20.72 -6.81
C ALA A 14 2.83 -19.93 -5.86
N ALA A 15 2.49 -18.70 -6.28
CA ALA A 15 1.98 -17.68 -5.36
C ALA A 15 0.75 -18.23 -4.67
N ARG A 16 0.84 -18.50 -3.36
CA ARG A 16 -0.34 -18.88 -2.60
C ARG A 16 -1.39 -17.77 -2.79
N GLU A 17 -2.66 -18.16 -2.85
CA GLU A 17 -3.75 -17.20 -2.98
C GLU A 17 -3.58 -16.05 -1.97
N PRO A 18 -3.69 -14.79 -2.42
CA PRO A 18 -3.58 -13.65 -1.53
C PRO A 18 -4.61 -13.76 -0.41
N ARG A 19 -4.17 -13.47 0.81
CA ARG A 19 -5.02 -13.46 2.00
C ARG A 19 -5.25 -12.02 2.47
N PRO A 20 -6.29 -11.78 3.28
CA PRO A 20 -6.54 -10.48 3.90
C PRO A 20 -5.31 -9.86 4.61
N GLU A 21 -4.43 -10.69 5.19
CA GLU A 21 -3.20 -10.18 5.83
C GLU A 21 -2.22 -9.58 4.82
N ASP A 22 -2.15 -10.12 3.60
CA ASP A 22 -1.28 -9.62 2.54
C ASP A 22 -1.73 -8.21 2.09
N VAL A 23 -3.05 -7.99 2.02
CA VAL A 23 -3.65 -6.67 1.76
C VAL A 23 -3.34 -5.69 2.89
N THR A 24 -3.46 -6.14 4.14
CA THR A 24 -3.14 -5.32 5.32
C THR A 24 -1.66 -4.90 5.33
N ILE A 25 -0.74 -5.80 4.95
CA ILE A 25 0.70 -5.50 4.85
C ILE A 25 0.94 -4.44 3.76
N GLU A 26 0.31 -4.56 2.60
CA GLU A 26 0.45 -3.59 1.51
C GLU A 26 -0.12 -2.22 1.88
N ALA A 27 -1.27 -2.18 2.57
CA ALA A 27 -1.84 -0.93 3.08
C ALA A 27 -0.86 -0.21 4.01
N ARG A 28 -0.28 -0.93 4.98
CA ARG A 28 0.75 -0.40 5.89
C ARG A 28 1.98 0.11 5.13
N ARG A 29 2.43 -0.62 4.11
CA ARG A 29 3.55 -0.20 3.25
C ARG A 29 3.23 1.14 2.57
N ARG A 30 2.03 1.31 2.01
CA ARG A 30 1.60 2.54 1.33
C ARG A 30 1.45 3.72 2.29
N VAL A 31 0.90 3.51 3.49
CA VAL A 31 0.84 4.54 4.55
C VAL A 31 2.24 5.02 4.93
N LYS A 32 3.20 4.09 5.06
CA LYS A 32 4.60 4.42 5.33
C LYS A 32 5.23 5.24 4.22
N VAL A 33 4.99 4.88 2.95
CA VAL A 33 5.48 5.63 1.77
C VAL A 33 4.87 7.02 1.70
N ALA A 34 3.60 7.20 2.11
CA ALA A 34 2.96 8.50 2.21
C ALA A 34 3.56 9.41 3.30
N GLY A 35 4.51 8.92 4.10
CA GLY A 35 5.23 9.69 5.11
C GLY A 35 4.40 9.99 6.36
N PHE A 36 3.23 9.34 6.53
CA PHE A 36 2.32 9.62 7.64
C PHE A 36 3.01 9.48 9.00
N ASP A 37 3.77 8.41 9.22
CA ASP A 37 4.43 8.14 10.51
C ASP A 37 5.35 9.30 10.91
N SER A 38 6.18 9.78 9.98
CA SER A 38 7.09 10.90 10.23
C SER A 38 6.36 12.20 10.57
N LEU A 39 5.27 12.49 9.84
CA LEU A 39 4.44 13.68 10.05
C LEU A 39 3.66 13.58 11.36
N HIS A 40 3.22 12.38 11.73
CA HIS A 40 2.53 12.12 12.97
C HIS A 40 3.47 12.26 14.16
N THR A 41 4.69 11.72 14.09
CA THR A 41 5.73 11.96 15.11
C THR A 41 6.02 13.45 15.27
N ARG A 42 6.15 14.20 14.17
CA ARG A 42 6.32 15.66 14.21
C ARG A 42 5.13 16.34 14.89
N TYR A 43 3.91 15.93 14.56
CA TYR A 43 2.70 16.46 15.20
C TYR A 43 2.72 16.24 16.72
N LEU A 44 3.08 15.04 17.18
CA LEU A 44 3.17 14.76 18.62
C LEU A 44 4.22 15.63 19.32
N ALA A 45 5.34 15.93 18.66
CA ALA A 45 6.41 16.73 19.24
C ALA A 45 6.16 18.25 19.20
N THR A 46 5.41 18.73 18.20
CA THR A 46 5.33 20.17 17.87
C THR A 46 3.93 20.75 17.92
N GLY A 47 2.90 19.91 17.99
CA GLY A 47 1.50 20.29 17.83
C GLY A 47 1.11 20.66 16.39
N VAL A 48 2.06 20.73 15.44
CA VAL A 48 1.77 21.10 14.04
C VAL A 48 1.02 19.97 13.35
N PRO A 49 -0.25 20.19 12.92
CA PRO A 49 -1.08 19.13 12.37
C PRO A 49 -0.45 18.43 11.16
N VAL A 50 -0.72 17.13 11.01
CA VAL A 50 -0.43 16.40 9.76
C VAL A 50 -1.23 17.06 8.63
N PRO A 51 -0.65 17.33 7.45
CA PRO A 51 -1.38 17.91 6.32
C PRO A 51 -2.65 17.11 5.99
N ALA A 52 -3.75 17.83 5.73
CA ALA A 52 -5.06 17.20 5.51
C ALA A 52 -5.02 16.19 4.36
N ALA A 53 -4.32 16.51 3.26
CA ALA A 53 -4.14 15.61 2.12
C ALA A 53 -3.54 14.25 2.52
N VAL A 54 -2.53 14.23 3.41
CA VAL A 54 -1.92 12.98 3.89
C VAL A 54 -2.89 12.21 4.78
N ARG A 55 -3.65 12.88 5.65
CA ARG A 55 -4.67 12.22 6.47
C ARG A 55 -5.77 11.59 5.61
N TYR A 56 -6.22 12.30 4.57
CA TYR A 56 -7.23 11.78 3.65
C TYR A 56 -6.69 10.61 2.81
N LEU A 57 -5.43 10.68 2.35
CA LEU A 57 -4.80 9.57 1.64
C LEU A 57 -4.73 8.32 2.53
N VAL A 58 -4.34 8.44 3.80
CA VAL A 58 -4.33 7.30 4.75
C VAL A 58 -5.72 6.72 4.96
N LEU A 59 -6.74 7.57 5.10
CA LEU A 59 -8.14 7.12 5.20
C LEU A 59 -8.56 6.31 3.96
N GLN A 60 -8.24 6.80 2.76
CA GLN A 60 -8.56 6.12 1.51
C GLN A 60 -7.79 4.80 1.34
N ILE A 61 -6.52 4.75 1.75
CA ILE A 61 -5.71 3.52 1.74
C ILE A 61 -6.36 2.46 2.64
N ASN A 62 -6.76 2.84 3.86
CA ASN A 62 -7.39 1.91 4.79
C ASN A 62 -8.74 1.41 4.27
N TYR A 63 -9.54 2.29 3.67
CA TYR A 63 -10.80 1.91 3.03
C TYR A 63 -10.59 0.94 1.87
N ALA A 64 -9.64 1.21 0.98
CA ALA A 64 -9.31 0.31 -0.13
C ALA A 64 -8.83 -1.05 0.39
N ALA A 65 -8.04 -1.07 1.46
CA ALA A 65 -7.57 -2.31 2.08
C ALA A 65 -8.73 -3.15 2.63
N GLU A 66 -9.69 -2.54 3.32
CA GLU A 66 -10.87 -3.22 3.84
C GLU A 66 -11.72 -3.81 2.71
N ALA A 67 -11.95 -3.02 1.65
CA ALA A 67 -12.69 -3.47 0.47
C ALA A 67 -12.01 -4.66 -0.24
N LEU A 68 -10.69 -4.55 -0.48
CA LEU A 68 -9.90 -5.61 -1.11
C LEU A 68 -9.85 -6.89 -0.25
N ALA A 69 -9.70 -6.77 1.07
CA ALA A 69 -9.67 -7.90 1.99
C ALA A 69 -11.01 -8.66 2.05
N GLY A 70 -12.12 -8.01 1.71
CA GLY A 70 -13.45 -8.62 1.63
C GLY A 70 -13.71 -9.44 0.35
N LEU A 71 -12.86 -9.31 -0.68
CA LEU A 71 -13.05 -10.00 -1.96
C LEU A 71 -12.76 -11.50 -1.84
N LYS A 72 -13.54 -12.32 -2.55
CA LYS A 72 -13.36 -13.78 -2.64
C LYS A 72 -13.49 -14.24 -4.09
N PRO A 73 -12.37 -14.56 -4.78
CA PRO A 73 -10.98 -14.46 -4.32
C PRO A 73 -10.45 -13.02 -4.29
N ILE A 74 -9.40 -12.76 -3.50
CA ILE A 74 -8.64 -11.51 -3.58
C ILE A 74 -7.85 -11.51 -4.91
N PRO A 75 -7.86 -10.40 -5.69
CA PRO A 75 -7.10 -10.32 -6.93
C PRO A 75 -5.62 -10.63 -6.73
N ALA A 76 -5.04 -11.47 -7.60
CA ALA A 76 -3.62 -11.83 -7.54
C ALA A 76 -2.69 -10.60 -7.67
N ASP A 77 -3.17 -9.59 -8.40
CA ASP A 77 -2.50 -8.32 -8.65
C ASP A 77 -2.97 -7.19 -7.72
N PHE A 78 -3.53 -7.49 -6.54
CA PHE A 78 -4.06 -6.49 -5.61
C PHE A 78 -3.09 -5.36 -5.24
N ARG A 79 -1.77 -5.53 -5.46
CA ARG A 79 -0.74 -4.50 -5.26
C ARG A 79 -0.71 -3.43 -6.37
N SER A 80 -1.41 -3.66 -7.48
CA SER A 80 -1.54 -2.73 -8.59
C SER A 80 -2.17 -1.42 -8.14
N ASP A 81 -1.61 -0.30 -8.59
CA ASP A 81 -2.14 1.03 -8.31
C ASP A 81 -3.57 1.26 -8.81
N ALA A 82 -4.11 0.39 -9.67
CA ALA A 82 -5.51 0.45 -10.07
C ALA A 82 -6.49 0.32 -8.89
N TYR A 83 -6.06 -0.33 -7.80
CA TYR A 83 -6.88 -0.55 -6.61
C TYR A 83 -6.67 0.46 -5.49
N TRP A 84 -5.64 1.31 -5.57
CA TRP A 84 -5.21 2.16 -4.46
C TRP A 84 -5.26 3.65 -4.82
N PRO A 85 -5.56 4.53 -3.86
CA PRO A 85 -5.52 5.97 -4.07
C PRO A 85 -4.08 6.47 -4.32
N ARG A 86 -3.96 7.61 -5.01
CA ARG A 86 -2.72 8.31 -5.34
C ARG A 86 -2.74 9.75 -4.84
#